data_AF-A0A811G926-F1
#
_entry.id   AF-A0A811G926-F1
#
_cell.length_a   1.000
_cell.length_b   1.000
_cell.length_c   1.000
_cell.angle_alpha   90.00
_cell.angle_beta   90.00
_cell.angle_gamma   90.00
#
_symmetry.space_group_name_H-M   'P 1'
#
loop_
_entity.id
_entity.type
_entity.pdbx_description
1 polymer ?
#
loop_
_entity_poly.entity_id
_entity_poly.type
_entity_poly.pdbx_seq_one_letter_code
_entity_poly.pdbx_strand_id
1 'polypeptide(L)'
;MANLSIAINHYFQTLPRSTQEITYFLNLFTPAVQLQFISAIYHGRDHLHSSHLRTDQPITRENASHILLNEYVAIIFDKGTNIESYLKKFTECAQNSSFDINFL
;
A
#
# COMPACT_ATOMS: atom_id res chain seq x y z
N MET A 1 -9.77 -11.04 -10.60
CA MET A 1 -10.26 -9.75 -10.07
C MET A 1 -9.05 -8.95 -9.60
N ALA A 2 -9.04 -7.63 -9.77
CA ALA A 2 -7.96 -6.79 -9.24
C ALA A 2 -7.98 -6.82 -7.70
N ASN A 3 -6.82 -7.02 -7.08
CA ASN A 3 -6.63 -7.10 -5.63
C ASN A 3 -5.33 -6.39 -5.21
N LEU A 4 -5.03 -6.35 -3.92
CA LEU A 4 -3.85 -5.65 -3.40
C LEU A 4 -2.55 -6.22 -3.98
N SER A 5 -2.40 -7.54 -4.08
CA SER A 5 -1.19 -8.15 -4.66
C SER A 5 -0.93 -7.68 -6.09
N ILE A 6 -1.98 -7.60 -6.91
CA ILE A 6 -1.89 -7.10 -8.29
C ILE A 6 -1.55 -5.61 -8.30
N ALA A 7 -2.14 -4.80 -7.42
CA ALA A 7 -1.86 -3.38 -7.33
C ALA A 7 -0.39 -3.09 -6.96
N ILE A 8 0.15 -3.80 -5.97
CA ILE A 8 1.56 -3.69 -5.57
C ILE A 8 2.48 -4.08 -6.73
N ASN A 9 2.21 -5.22 -7.39
CA ASN A 9 3.02 -5.67 -8.52
C ASN A 9 2.98 -4.67 -9.69
N HIS A 10 1.79 -4.14 -10.03
CA HIS A 10 1.64 -3.14 -11.08
C HIS A 10 2.37 -1.84 -10.73
N TYR A 11 2.33 -1.42 -9.45
CA TYR A 11 3.09 -0.25 -8.99
C TYR A 11 4.60 -0.44 -9.19
N PHE A 12 5.15 -1.62 -8.86
CA PHE A 12 6.58 -1.90 -9.09
C PHE A 12 6.97 -1.98 -10.57
N GLN A 13 6.04 -2.34 -11.45
CA GLN A 13 6.30 -2.37 -12.89
C GLN A 13 6.26 -0.99 -13.54
N THR A 14 5.47 -0.07 -13.00
CA THR A 14 5.22 1.25 -13.61
C THR A 14 5.99 2.38 -12.94
N LEU A 15 6.23 2.27 -11.62
CA LEU A 15 6.91 3.27 -10.79
C LEU A 15 6.49 4.71 -11.14
N PRO A 16 5.18 5.04 -11.05
CA PRO A 16 4.65 6.32 -11.49
C PRO A 16 5.31 7.48 -10.73
N ARG A 17 5.66 8.58 -11.43
CA ARG A 17 6.42 9.71 -10.85
C ARG A 17 5.70 11.05 -10.94
N SER A 18 4.61 11.12 -11.70
CA SER A 18 3.78 12.32 -11.84
C SER A 18 2.39 12.11 -11.25
N THR A 19 1.73 13.19 -10.87
CA THR A 19 0.33 13.17 -10.42
C THR A 19 -0.61 12.52 -11.45
N GLN A 20 -0.35 12.73 -12.75
CA GLN A 20 -1.12 12.12 -13.84
C GLN A 20 -0.94 10.60 -13.89
N GLU A 21 0.31 10.10 -13.81
CA GLU A 21 0.58 8.65 -13.82
C GLU A 21 0.04 7.97 -12.56
N ILE A 22 0.16 8.62 -11.40
CA ILE A 22 -0.39 8.12 -10.13
C ILE A 22 -1.92 8.04 -10.21
N THR A 23 -2.57 9.07 -10.77
CA THR A 23 -4.02 9.08 -10.98
C THR A 23 -4.42 7.95 -11.93
N TYR A 24 -3.70 7.76 -13.03
CA TYR A 24 -3.94 6.67 -13.96
C TYR A 24 -3.80 5.31 -13.28
N PHE A 25 -2.74 5.11 -12.49
CA PHE A 25 -2.51 3.90 -11.70
C PHE A 25 -3.68 3.62 -10.74
N LEU A 26 -4.10 4.60 -9.93
CA LEU A 26 -5.20 4.42 -8.96
C LEU A 26 -6.51 4.06 -9.65
N ASN A 27 -6.80 4.67 -10.81
CA ASN A 27 -8.02 4.43 -11.58
C ASN A 27 -8.12 3.02 -12.19
N LEU A 28 -7.04 2.22 -12.17
CA LEU A 28 -7.09 0.80 -12.55
C LEU A 28 -7.75 -0.08 -11.48
N PHE A 29 -7.91 0.44 -10.26
CA PHE A 29 -8.35 -0.30 -9.08
C PHE A 29 -9.61 0.29 -8.47
N THR A 30 -10.42 -0.55 -7.85
CA THR A 30 -11.61 -0.11 -7.13
C THR A 30 -11.23 0.71 -5.89
N PRO A 31 -12.11 1.59 -5.38
CA PRO A 31 -11.84 2.37 -4.17
C PRO A 31 -11.41 1.51 -2.97
N ALA A 32 -11.94 0.29 -2.85
CA ALA A 32 -11.54 -0.65 -1.80
C ALA A 32 -10.07 -1.07 -1.94
N VAL A 33 -9.61 -1.42 -3.14
CA VAL A 33 -8.21 -1.79 -3.41
C VAL A 33 -7.28 -0.59 -3.31
N GLN A 34 -7.74 0.62 -3.70
CA GLN A 34 -6.98 1.84 -3.48
C GLN A 34 -6.74 2.09 -1.98
N LEU A 35 -7.78 1.94 -1.14
CA LEU A 35 -7.62 2.03 0.31
C LEU A 35 -6.68 0.95 0.87
N GLN A 36 -6.78 -0.30 0.39
CA GLN A 36 -5.82 -1.36 0.74
C GLN A 36 -4.38 -0.95 0.40
N PHE A 37 -4.17 -0.36 -0.78
CA PHE A 37 -2.86 0.07 -1.24
C PHE A 37 -2.28 1.18 -0.36
N ILE A 38 -3.08 2.19 -0.02
CA ILE A 38 -2.66 3.26 0.91
C ILE A 38 -2.38 2.67 2.30
N SER A 39 -3.26 1.81 2.81
CA SER A 39 -3.06 1.13 4.09
C SER A 39 -1.77 0.32 4.14
N ALA A 40 -1.43 -0.40 3.07
CA ALA A 40 -0.21 -1.17 2.93
C ALA A 40 1.05 -0.29 3.00
N ILE A 41 1.00 0.92 2.43
CA ILE A 41 2.11 1.89 2.54
C ILE A 41 2.33 2.29 4.00
N TYR A 42 1.26 2.58 4.75
CA TYR A 42 1.36 2.95 6.17
C TYR A 42 1.87 1.79 7.03
N HIS A 43 1.33 0.58 6.84
CA HIS A 43 1.84 -0.61 7.52
C HIS A 43 3.31 -0.84 7.19
N GLY A 44 3.71 -0.76 5.93
CA GLY A 44 5.10 -0.90 5.51
C GLY A 44 6.05 0.10 6.17
N ARG A 45 5.63 1.37 6.27
CA ARG A 45 6.38 2.41 6.99
C ARG A 45 6.54 2.07 8.46
N ASP A 46 5.46 1.67 9.12
CA ASP A 46 5.46 1.40 10.55
C ASP A 46 6.23 0.11 10.91
N HIS A 47 6.50 -0.74 9.91
CA HIS A 47 7.28 -1.98 10.02
C HIS A 47 8.65 -1.89 9.34
N LEU A 48 9.16 -0.68 9.04
CA LEU A 48 10.41 -0.47 8.30
C LEU A 48 11.61 -1.25 8.87
N HIS A 49 11.64 -1.43 10.20
CA HIS A 49 12.69 -2.11 10.94
C HIS A 49 12.28 -3.47 11.55
N SER A 50 11.09 -3.96 11.20
CA SER A 50 10.54 -5.23 11.72
C SER A 50 10.80 -6.38 10.75
N SER A 51 10.76 -7.63 11.21
CA SER A 51 10.76 -8.79 10.30
C SER A 51 9.38 -9.42 10.15
N HIS A 52 8.45 -9.13 11.04
CA HIS A 52 7.11 -9.69 11.08
C HIS A 52 6.09 -8.56 11.25
N LEU A 53 4.83 -8.86 10.93
CA LEU A 53 3.72 -7.99 11.29
C LEU A 53 3.62 -7.93 12.81
N ARG A 54 3.36 -6.73 13.30
CA ARG A 54 3.10 -6.46 14.71
C ARG A 54 1.86 -7.22 15.18
N THR A 55 1.95 -7.78 16.38
CA THR A 55 0.83 -8.48 17.04
C THR A 55 0.12 -7.60 18.07
N ASP A 56 0.70 -6.45 18.40
CA ASP A 56 0.15 -5.47 19.35
C ASP A 56 -0.82 -4.47 18.70
N GLN A 57 -0.99 -4.53 17.38
CA GLN A 57 -1.97 -3.73 16.64
C GLN A 57 -2.62 -4.54 15.51
N PRO A 58 -3.90 -4.27 15.18
CA PRO A 58 -4.57 -4.95 14.09
C PRO A 58 -3.99 -4.56 12.73
N ILE A 59 -3.81 -5.56 11.86
CA ILE A 59 -3.40 -5.36 10.46
C ILE A 59 -4.66 -5.22 9.60
N THR A 60 -5.19 -4.00 9.54
CA THR A 60 -6.44 -3.66 8.83
C THR A 60 -6.30 -2.34 8.08
N ARG A 61 -7.33 -2.00 7.28
CA ARG A 61 -7.46 -0.72 6.56
C ARG A 61 -7.76 0.50 7.45
N GLU A 62 -8.01 0.32 8.75
CA GLU A 62 -8.39 1.42 9.64
C GLU A 62 -7.30 2.50 9.76
N ASN A 63 -6.03 2.13 9.58
CA ASN A 63 -4.92 3.07 9.55
C ASN A 63 -5.00 4.12 8.41
N ALA A 64 -5.83 3.88 7.40
CA ALA A 64 -6.00 4.76 6.24
C ALA A 64 -7.47 5.13 5.97
N SER A 65 -8.42 4.64 6.79
CA SER A 65 -9.87 4.84 6.55
C SER A 65 -10.33 6.29 6.72
N HIS A 66 -9.56 7.10 7.44
CA HIS A 66 -9.80 8.53 7.64
C HIS A 66 -9.32 9.39 6.47
N ILE A 67 -8.58 8.82 5.51
CA ILE A 67 -8.00 9.53 4.38
C ILE A 67 -9.00 9.55 3.23
N LEU A 68 -9.29 10.74 2.70
CA LEU A 68 -10.21 10.90 1.58
C LEU A 68 -9.56 10.44 0.26
N LEU A 69 -10.38 9.91 -0.66
CA LEU A 69 -9.92 9.39 -1.95
C LEU A 69 -9.13 10.42 -2.77
N ASN A 70 -9.50 11.70 -2.69
CA ASN A 70 -8.81 12.78 -3.41
C ASN A 70 -7.41 13.09 -2.85
N GLU A 71 -7.07 12.59 -1.66
CA GLU A 71 -5.75 12.78 -1.03
C GLU A 71 -4.75 11.69 -1.44
N TYR A 72 -5.21 10.57 -2.01
CA TYR A 72 -4.36 9.42 -2.32
C TYR A 72 -3.24 9.76 -3.31
N VAL A 73 -3.54 10.58 -4.31
CA VAL A 73 -2.55 11.03 -5.30
C VAL A 73 -1.44 11.83 -4.61
N ALA A 74 -1.79 12.76 -3.73
CA ALA A 74 -0.82 13.58 -3.00
C ALA A 74 0.06 12.71 -2.09
N ILE A 75 -0.55 11.77 -1.35
CA ILE A 75 0.18 10.83 -0.48
C ILE A 75 1.20 10.02 -1.28
N ILE A 76 0.82 9.50 -2.45
CA ILE A 76 1.72 8.71 -3.28
C ILE A 76 2.85 9.58 -3.83
N PHE A 77 2.52 10.77 -4.30
CA PHE A 77 3.47 11.72 -4.85
C PHE A 77 4.50 12.18 -3.80
N ASP A 78 4.03 12.60 -2.63
CA ASP A 78 4.87 13.16 -1.56
C ASP A 78 5.81 12.12 -0.95
N LYS A 79 5.37 10.86 -0.84
CA LYS A 79 6.21 9.77 -0.36
C LYS A 79 7.22 9.30 -1.41
N GLY A 80 6.95 9.55 -2.69
CA GLY A 80 7.87 9.30 -3.80
C GLY A 80 8.48 7.89 -3.78
N THR A 81 9.81 7.83 -3.87
CA THR A 81 10.55 6.57 -3.94
C THR A 81 10.47 5.73 -2.66
N ASN A 82 10.10 6.32 -1.51
CA ASN A 82 9.97 5.58 -0.25
C ASN A 82 8.84 4.56 -0.29
N ILE A 83 7.82 4.75 -1.15
CA ILE A 83 6.72 3.79 -1.30
C ILE A 83 7.23 2.42 -1.69
N GLU A 84 8.28 2.35 -2.52
CA GLU A 84 8.82 1.06 -2.92
C GLU A 84 9.35 0.29 -1.71
N SER A 85 10.12 0.96 -0.84
CA SER A 85 10.63 0.37 0.39
C SER A 85 9.51 -0.03 1.34
N TYR A 86 8.46 0.79 1.49
CA TYR A 86 7.34 0.48 2.37
C TYR A 86 6.54 -0.72 1.87
N LEU A 87 6.19 -0.77 0.58
CA LEU A 87 5.44 -1.91 0.02
C LEU A 87 6.24 -3.21 0.06
N LYS A 88 7.55 -3.16 -0.25
CA LYS A 88 8.45 -4.31 -0.08
C LYS A 88 8.44 -4.79 1.36
N LYS A 89 8.53 -3.85 2.31
CA LYS A 89 8.60 -4.19 3.72
C LYS A 89 7.32 -4.79 4.26
N PHE A 90 6.18 -4.22 3.90
CA PHE A 90 4.87 -4.79 4.24
C PHE A 90 4.73 -6.21 3.70
N THR A 91 5.12 -6.43 2.44
CA THR A 91 5.04 -7.75 1.80
C THR A 91 5.95 -8.77 2.49
N GLU A 92 7.17 -8.39 2.84
CA GLU A 92 8.11 -9.24 3.61
C GLU A 92 7.53 -9.62 4.98
N CYS A 93 7.02 -8.63 5.74
CA CYS A 93 6.45 -8.86 7.06
C CYS A 93 5.21 -9.77 6.99
N ALA A 94 4.36 -9.57 5.98
CA ALA A 94 3.17 -10.38 5.76
C ALA A 94 3.54 -11.84 5.43
N GLN A 95 4.52 -12.05 4.56
CA GLN A 95 5.04 -13.38 4.25
C GLN A 95 5.58 -14.09 5.50
N ASN A 96 6.43 -13.42 6.27
CA ASN A 96 7.00 -13.98 7.50
C ASN A 96 5.94 -14.28 8.57
N SER A 97 4.79 -13.60 8.51
CA SER A 97 3.68 -13.79 9.44
C SER A 97 2.56 -14.69 8.89
N SER A 98 2.75 -15.29 7.71
CA SER A 98 1.72 -16.09 7.02
C SER A 98 0.38 -15.36 6.85
N PHE A 99 0.44 -14.04 6.65
CA PHE A 99 -0.73 -13.18 6.42
C PHE A 99 -0.95 -13.00 4.91
N ASP A 100 -2.14 -13.33 4.42
CA ASP A 100 -2.53 -13.04 3.04
C ASP A 100 -2.95 -11.57 2.92
N ILE A 101 -2.12 -10.79 2.24
CA ILE A 101 -2.30 -9.35 2.04
C ILE A 101 -3.61 -8.99 1.33
N ASN A 102 -4.25 -9.93 0.63
CA ASN A 102 -5.53 -9.66 -0.03
C ASN A 102 -6.71 -9.56 0.94
N PHE A 103 -6.53 -9.98 2.21
CA PHE A 103 -7.52 -9.80 3.29
C PHE A 103 -7.40 -8.48 4.06
N LEU A 104 -6.42 -7.61 3.73
CA LEU A 104 -6.29 -6.29 4.34
C LEU A 104 -7.57 -5.44 4.15
#